data_AF-A2D7B2-F1
#
_entry.id   AF-A2D7B2-F1
#
_cell.length_a   1.000
_cell.length_b   1.000
_cell.length_c   1.000
_cell.angle_alpha   90.00
_cell.angle_beta   90.00
_cell.angle_gamma   90.00
#
_symmetry.space_group_name_H-M   'P 1'
#
loop_
_entity.id
_entity.type
_entity.pdbx_description
1 polymer ?
#
loop_
_entity_poly.entity_id
_entity_poly.type
_entity_poly.pdbx_seq_one_letter_code
_entity_poly.pdbx_strand_id
1 'polypeptide(L)'
;MIYQQLGDTSLSNTNITNCISQHATAFMYWSMESTTKVKFCNFENLEATNIIITCFEFTVGIVERCNYINNSQTDKFYGFVYECGKKLNVLDSVFKDNRKNEKGALFSANDGQIFIINCNIDDYKESNTYRGTIDTSEMTTKPFSNDLKFIGISPCEGSLLIAQNKDSIYKNLKLLSLIFLSRPLGF
;
A
#
# COMPACT_ATOMS: atom_id res chain seq x y z
N MET A 1 -3.41 -7.25 6.88
CA MET A 1 -4.12 -7.23 5.59
C MET A 1 -5.48 -6.64 5.83
N ILE A 2 -5.76 -5.51 5.19
CA ILE A 2 -7.07 -4.86 5.23
C ILE A 2 -7.79 -5.24 3.95
N TYR A 3 -8.94 -5.87 4.06
CA TYR A 3 -9.84 -6.10 2.92
C TYR A 3 -11.14 -5.35 3.18
N GLN A 4 -11.54 -4.50 2.24
CA GLN A 4 -12.78 -3.74 2.39
C GLN A 4 -13.54 -3.67 1.07
N GLN A 5 -14.86 -3.85 1.17
CA GLN A 5 -15.75 -3.98 0.01
C GLN A 5 -16.77 -2.83 -0.11
N LEU A 6 -17.17 -2.19 1.00
CA LEU A 6 -18.19 -1.14 1.02
C LEU A 6 -17.88 -0.06 2.08
N GLY A 7 -18.46 1.14 1.88
CA GLY A 7 -18.35 2.29 2.78
C GLY A 7 -17.27 3.31 2.41
N ASP A 8 -17.11 4.34 3.24
CA ASP A 8 -15.99 5.29 3.11
C ASP A 8 -14.72 4.68 3.68
N THR A 9 -13.64 4.68 2.90
CA THR A 9 -12.41 3.99 3.31
C THR A 9 -11.17 4.83 3.11
N SER A 10 -10.41 4.92 4.19
CA SER A 10 -9.09 5.54 4.15
C SER A 10 -8.14 4.81 5.09
N LEU A 11 -6.97 4.44 4.57
CA LEU A 11 -5.82 4.05 5.37
C LEU A 11 -4.91 5.26 5.49
N SER A 12 -4.55 5.68 6.70
CA SER A 12 -3.59 6.77 6.85
C SER A 12 -2.73 6.69 8.09
N ASN A 13 -1.53 7.28 8.01
CA ASN A 13 -0.57 7.36 9.12
C ASN A 13 -0.17 5.98 9.68
N THR A 14 0.02 5.01 8.79
CA THR A 14 0.28 3.60 9.16
C THR A 14 1.66 3.16 8.69
N ASN A 15 2.36 2.38 9.52
CA ASN A 15 3.57 1.67 9.13
C ASN A 15 3.31 0.16 9.09
N ILE A 16 3.55 -0.47 7.95
CA ILE A 16 3.42 -1.91 7.72
C ILE A 16 4.80 -2.41 7.30
N THR A 17 5.41 -3.27 8.11
CA THR A 17 6.76 -3.75 7.85
C THR A 17 6.96 -5.22 8.19
N ASN A 18 7.89 -5.86 7.47
CA ASN A 18 8.32 -7.26 7.65
C ASN A 18 7.21 -8.31 7.48
N CYS A 19 6.17 -8.00 6.67
CA CYS A 19 5.03 -8.90 6.47
C CYS A 19 5.20 -9.80 5.25
N ILE A 20 4.72 -11.05 5.34
CA ILE A 20 4.66 -12.00 4.22
C ILE A 20 3.20 -12.40 3.98
N SER A 21 2.72 -12.34 2.74
CA SER A 21 1.34 -12.71 2.38
C SER A 21 1.24 -13.43 1.03
N GLN A 22 0.33 -14.40 0.94
CA GLN A 22 0.01 -15.09 -0.31
C GLN A 22 -0.87 -14.30 -1.27
N HIS A 23 -1.50 -13.22 -0.83
CA HIS A 23 -2.42 -12.44 -1.66
C HIS A 23 -2.00 -10.97 -1.69
N ALA A 24 -2.69 -10.10 -0.93
CA ALA A 24 -2.29 -8.73 -0.70
C ALA A 24 -1.49 -8.64 0.60
N THR A 25 -0.29 -8.05 0.58
CA THR A 25 0.53 -7.95 1.80
C THR A 25 0.06 -6.83 2.72
N ALA A 26 -0.48 -5.75 2.16
CA ALA A 26 -0.97 -4.61 2.94
C ALA A 26 -2.50 -4.50 2.90
N PHE A 27 -3.10 -4.24 1.72
CA PHE A 27 -4.54 -4.00 1.62
C PHE A 27 -5.15 -4.21 0.22
N MET A 28 -6.46 -4.44 0.22
CA MET A 28 -7.30 -4.61 -0.96
C MET A 28 -8.65 -3.90 -0.76
N TYR A 29 -9.01 -3.05 -1.72
CA TYR A 29 -10.29 -2.35 -1.78
C TYR A 29 -11.06 -2.81 -3.01
N TRP A 30 -12.30 -3.25 -2.84
CA TRP A 30 -13.11 -3.79 -3.93
C TRP A 30 -14.50 -3.16 -3.97
N SER A 31 -14.89 -2.58 -5.11
CA SER A 31 -16.23 -2.05 -5.37
C SER A 31 -16.67 -0.96 -4.38
N MET A 32 -15.73 -0.12 -3.96
CA MET A 32 -16.03 0.98 -3.05
C MET A 32 -16.87 2.05 -3.76
N GLU A 33 -17.94 2.49 -3.11
CA GLU A 33 -18.83 3.53 -3.64
C GLU A 33 -18.15 4.91 -3.71
N SER A 34 -17.28 5.19 -2.74
CA SER A 34 -16.54 6.46 -2.64
C SER A 34 -15.05 6.31 -2.94
N THR A 35 -14.41 7.44 -3.24
CA THR A 35 -12.97 7.48 -3.51
C THR A 35 -12.18 7.03 -2.28
N THR A 36 -11.42 5.96 -2.44
CA THR A 36 -10.61 5.37 -1.39
C THR A 36 -9.23 6.01 -1.32
N LYS A 37 -8.73 6.27 -0.11
CA LYS A 37 -7.49 7.02 0.12
C LYS A 37 -6.49 6.23 0.96
N VAL A 38 -5.26 6.11 0.49
CA VAL A 38 -4.12 5.57 1.24
C VAL A 38 -3.10 6.68 1.35
N LYS A 39 -2.92 7.22 2.56
CA LYS A 39 -2.15 8.46 2.77
C LYS A 39 -1.10 8.32 3.85
N PHE A 40 0.08 8.90 3.68
CA PHE A 40 1.08 8.94 4.76
C PHE A 40 1.36 7.54 5.34
N CYS A 41 1.56 6.54 4.48
CA CYS A 41 1.82 5.17 4.90
C CYS A 41 3.24 4.74 4.53
N ASN A 42 3.86 3.89 5.35
CA ASN A 42 5.14 3.25 5.07
C ASN A 42 4.92 1.74 4.91
N PHE A 43 5.38 1.19 3.80
CA PHE A 43 5.35 -0.23 3.44
C PHE A 43 6.79 -0.67 3.22
N GLU A 44 7.35 -1.39 4.18
CA GLU A 44 8.78 -1.68 4.21
C GLU A 44 9.09 -3.15 4.46
N ASN A 45 9.97 -3.76 3.64
CA ASN A 45 10.35 -5.17 3.77
C ASN A 45 9.15 -6.14 3.69
N LEU A 46 8.17 -5.83 2.85
CA LEU A 46 7.03 -6.70 2.61
C LEU A 46 7.37 -7.75 1.55
N GLU A 47 6.84 -8.96 1.70
CA GLU A 47 6.95 -10.04 0.72
C GLU A 47 5.54 -10.50 0.28
N ALA A 48 5.20 -10.22 -0.97
CA ALA A 48 3.98 -10.72 -1.61
C ALA A 48 4.29 -12.00 -2.38
N THR A 49 3.91 -13.16 -1.83
CA THR A 49 4.31 -14.46 -2.37
C THR A 49 3.47 -14.94 -3.56
N ASN A 50 2.33 -14.32 -3.89
CA ASN A 50 1.65 -14.61 -5.17
C ASN A 50 1.02 -13.41 -5.88
N ILE A 51 0.74 -12.26 -5.25
CA ILE A 51 -0.16 -11.29 -5.92
C ILE A 51 0.29 -9.83 -5.78
N ILE A 52 0.01 -9.11 -4.67
CA ILE A 52 0.03 -7.63 -4.64
C ILE A 52 0.45 -7.08 -3.24
N ILE A 53 0.90 -5.83 -3.13
CA ILE A 53 1.00 -5.12 -1.83
C ILE A 53 -0.27 -4.27 -1.59
N THR A 54 -0.62 -3.46 -2.58
CA THR A 54 -1.71 -2.48 -2.61
C THR A 54 -2.66 -2.76 -3.80
N CYS A 55 -3.93 -3.07 -3.54
CA CYS A 55 -4.91 -3.45 -4.56
C CYS A 55 -6.17 -2.57 -4.54
N PHE A 56 -6.58 -2.06 -5.71
CA PHE A 56 -7.84 -1.36 -5.94
C PHE A 56 -8.61 -2.02 -7.09
N GLU A 57 -9.75 -2.63 -6.80
CA GLU A 57 -10.64 -3.24 -7.80
C GLU A 57 -11.97 -2.51 -7.86
N PHE A 58 -12.38 -2.13 -9.06
CA PHE A 58 -13.62 -1.41 -9.36
C PHE A 58 -13.85 -0.20 -8.46
N THR A 59 -12.76 0.45 -8.04
CA THR A 59 -12.73 1.51 -7.04
C THR A 59 -11.90 2.68 -7.52
N VAL A 60 -12.38 3.91 -7.37
CA VAL A 60 -11.54 5.10 -7.58
C VAL A 60 -10.61 5.25 -6.38
N GLY A 61 -9.30 5.27 -6.63
CA GLY A 61 -8.27 5.25 -5.60
C GLY A 61 -7.35 6.48 -5.61
N ILE A 62 -6.79 6.80 -4.44
CA ILE A 62 -5.68 7.74 -4.27
C ILE A 62 -4.66 7.11 -3.32
N VAL A 63 -3.42 6.94 -3.78
CA VAL A 63 -2.24 6.69 -2.95
C VAL A 63 -1.45 8.00 -2.90
N GLU A 64 -1.25 8.57 -1.71
CA GLU A 64 -0.61 9.88 -1.56
C GLU A 64 0.42 9.84 -0.44
N ARG A 65 1.61 10.40 -0.67
CA ARG A 65 2.65 10.54 0.37
C ARG A 65 2.97 9.23 1.07
N CYS A 66 3.06 8.14 0.30
CA CYS A 66 3.38 6.82 0.82
C CYS A 66 4.81 6.42 0.43
N ASN A 67 5.41 5.57 1.27
CA ASN A 67 6.72 5.00 1.03
C ASN A 67 6.57 3.49 0.82
N TYR A 68 7.11 2.98 -0.28
CA TYR A 68 7.25 1.57 -0.59
C TYR A 68 8.74 1.28 -0.68
N ILE A 69 9.32 0.69 0.36
CA ILE A 69 10.77 0.53 0.50
C ILE A 69 11.13 -0.95 0.70
N ASN A 70 12.15 -1.46 0.00
CA ASN A 70 12.69 -2.81 0.22
C ASN A 70 11.66 -3.95 0.11
N ASN A 71 10.54 -3.75 -0.59
CA ASN A 71 9.52 -4.80 -0.72
C ASN A 71 9.88 -5.79 -1.84
N SER A 72 9.31 -6.99 -1.81
CA SER A 72 9.52 -8.02 -2.80
C SER A 72 8.22 -8.72 -3.20
N GLN A 73 8.18 -9.22 -4.44
CA GLN A 73 7.10 -10.05 -4.96
C GLN A 73 7.69 -11.22 -5.72
N THR A 74 7.03 -12.37 -5.67
CA THR A 74 7.48 -13.60 -6.35
C THR A 74 6.66 -13.91 -7.61
N ASP A 75 5.47 -13.31 -7.80
CA ASP A 75 4.71 -13.34 -9.06
C ASP A 75 4.90 -12.02 -9.85
N LYS A 76 4.75 -12.09 -11.17
CA LYS A 76 5.06 -11.03 -12.14
C LYS A 76 3.85 -10.24 -12.63
N PHE A 77 2.64 -10.73 -12.36
CA PHE A 77 1.45 -10.26 -13.07
C PHE A 77 0.95 -8.90 -12.54
N TYR A 78 0.73 -8.76 -11.24
CA TYR A 78 -0.09 -7.67 -10.71
C TYR A 78 0.68 -6.46 -10.16
N GLY A 79 2.01 -6.58 -10.01
CA GLY A 79 2.84 -5.52 -9.46
C GLY A 79 2.56 -5.19 -7.98
N PHE A 80 3.32 -4.26 -7.41
CA PHE A 80 3.12 -3.86 -6.00
C PHE A 80 1.84 -3.04 -5.81
N VAL A 81 1.53 -2.17 -6.77
CA VAL A 81 0.31 -1.37 -6.82
C VAL A 81 -0.51 -1.80 -8.03
N TYR A 82 -1.70 -2.33 -7.77
CA TYR A 82 -2.62 -2.82 -8.78
C TYR A 82 -3.92 -2.02 -8.80
N GLU A 83 -4.39 -1.70 -10.00
CA GLU A 83 -5.67 -1.06 -10.26
C GLU A 83 -6.46 -1.87 -11.30
N CYS A 84 -7.77 -2.02 -11.08
CA CYS A 84 -8.67 -2.69 -12.02
C CYS A 84 -10.00 -1.93 -12.21
N GLY A 85 -10.34 -1.63 -13.46
CA GLY A 85 -11.69 -1.21 -13.87
C GLY A 85 -12.09 0.24 -13.56
N LYS A 86 -11.24 1.05 -12.92
CA LYS A 86 -11.47 2.46 -12.57
C LYS A 86 -10.18 3.29 -12.75
N LYS A 87 -9.93 4.21 -11.81
CA LYS A 87 -8.86 5.19 -11.85
C LYS A 87 -8.15 5.21 -10.49
N LEU A 88 -6.83 5.18 -10.51
CA LEU A 88 -5.95 5.35 -9.35
C LEU A 88 -4.99 6.51 -9.61
N ASN A 89 -4.92 7.46 -8.66
CA ASN A 89 -3.84 8.45 -8.64
C ASN A 89 -2.78 8.03 -7.61
N VAL A 90 -1.51 8.02 -8.01
CA VAL A 90 -0.36 7.84 -7.14
C VAL A 90 0.39 9.17 -7.09
N LEU A 91 0.37 9.81 -5.93
CA LEU A 91 0.78 11.19 -5.72
C LEU A 91 1.91 11.25 -4.69
N ASP A 92 2.93 12.09 -4.93
CA ASP A 92 3.93 12.47 -3.92
C ASP A 92 4.53 11.26 -3.16
N SER A 93 4.72 10.12 -3.82
CA SER A 93 5.08 8.85 -3.17
C SER A 93 6.48 8.37 -3.55
N VAL A 94 7.07 7.52 -2.73
CA VAL A 94 8.43 6.99 -2.89
C VAL A 94 8.39 5.48 -3.08
N PHE A 95 9.04 4.99 -4.13
CA PHE A 95 9.26 3.58 -4.41
C PHE A 95 10.76 3.36 -4.53
N LYS A 96 11.36 2.67 -3.55
CA LYS A 96 12.81 2.50 -3.44
C LYS A 96 13.20 1.08 -3.04
N ASP A 97 14.26 0.56 -3.65
CA ASP A 97 14.92 -0.71 -3.35
C ASP A 97 13.95 -1.91 -3.37
N ASN A 98 12.82 -1.81 -4.06
CA ASN A 98 11.84 -2.87 -4.10
C ASN A 98 12.31 -3.98 -5.05
N ARG A 99 12.71 -5.12 -4.47
CA ARG A 99 13.25 -6.29 -5.17
C ARG A 99 12.21 -6.93 -6.06
N LYS A 100 12.38 -6.68 -7.35
CA LYS A 100 11.68 -7.42 -8.40
C LYS A 100 12.24 -8.85 -8.43
N ASN A 101 11.37 -9.84 -8.44
CA ASN A 101 11.64 -11.02 -9.25
C ASN A 101 11.90 -10.54 -10.69
N GLU A 102 12.84 -11.13 -11.43
CA GLU A 102 13.38 -10.64 -12.73
C GLU A 102 12.35 -10.24 -13.83
N LYS A 103 11.05 -10.44 -13.58
CA LYS A 103 9.91 -10.17 -14.47
C LYS A 103 8.80 -9.29 -13.87
N GLY A 104 8.84 -8.90 -12.59
CA GLY A 104 7.77 -8.12 -11.95
C GLY A 104 7.72 -6.64 -12.35
N ALA A 105 6.53 -6.05 -12.26
CA ALA A 105 6.26 -4.61 -12.46
C ALA A 105 6.02 -3.90 -11.12
N LEU A 106 6.26 -2.59 -11.04
CA LEU A 106 5.89 -1.81 -9.84
C LEU A 106 4.39 -1.49 -9.83
N PHE A 107 3.86 -1.20 -11.01
CA PHE A 107 2.46 -0.85 -11.23
C PHE A 107 1.86 -1.75 -12.30
N SER A 108 0.59 -2.09 -12.12
CA SER A 108 -0.19 -2.82 -13.11
C SER A 108 -1.63 -2.32 -13.12
N ALA A 109 -2.17 -2.08 -14.31
CA ALA A 109 -3.54 -1.61 -14.51
C ALA A 109 -4.29 -2.59 -15.42
N ASN A 110 -5.48 -3.03 -15.04
CA ASN A 110 -6.33 -3.91 -15.85
C ASN A 110 -7.68 -3.26 -16.13
N ASP A 111 -7.98 -2.97 -17.39
CA ASP A 111 -9.21 -2.25 -17.81
C ASP A 111 -9.46 -0.95 -17.03
N GLY A 112 -8.40 -0.35 -16.49
CA GLY A 112 -8.43 0.90 -15.74
C GLY A 112 -7.16 1.73 -15.95
N GLN A 113 -6.96 2.74 -15.11
CA GLN A 113 -5.95 3.77 -15.31
C GLN A 113 -5.18 4.11 -14.02
N ILE A 114 -3.86 4.16 -14.11
CA ILE A 114 -2.99 4.66 -13.04
C ILE A 114 -2.32 5.96 -13.52
N PHE A 115 -2.45 7.03 -12.74
CA PHE A 115 -1.75 8.29 -12.96
C PHE A 115 -0.66 8.45 -11.89
N ILE A 116 0.59 8.58 -12.30
CA ILE A 116 1.75 8.72 -11.40
C ILE A 116 2.24 10.17 -11.48
N ILE A 117 2.08 10.91 -10.38
CA ILE A 117 2.33 12.34 -10.31
C ILE A 117 3.31 12.61 -9.17
N ASN A 118 4.40 13.32 -9.47
CA ASN A 118 5.41 13.74 -8.50
C ASN A 118 5.93 12.62 -7.58
N CYS A 119 6.16 11.42 -8.13
CA CYS A 119 6.69 10.28 -7.39
C CYS A 119 8.18 10.05 -7.67
N ASN A 120 8.90 9.52 -6.68
CA ASN A 120 10.30 9.10 -6.82
C ASN A 120 10.37 7.57 -6.95
N ILE A 121 10.94 7.08 -8.06
CA ILE A 121 10.95 5.67 -8.44
C ILE A 121 12.34 5.33 -8.98
N ASP A 122 13.08 4.46 -8.30
CA ASP A 122 14.48 4.16 -8.60
C ASP A 122 14.69 3.24 -9.81
N ASP A 123 13.80 2.29 -10.04
CA ASP A 123 13.83 1.38 -11.20
C ASP A 123 12.40 1.19 -11.74
N TYR A 124 11.92 2.14 -12.55
CA TYR A 124 10.57 2.08 -13.13
C TYR A 124 10.45 0.95 -14.16
N LYS A 125 9.44 0.09 -13.96
CA LYS A 125 9.01 -0.90 -14.95
C LYS A 125 7.52 -1.16 -14.81
N GLU A 126 6.81 -1.05 -15.92
CA GLU A 126 5.39 -1.37 -16.05
C GLU A 126 5.17 -2.80 -16.58
N SER A 127 3.99 -3.34 -16.30
CA SER A 127 3.54 -4.60 -16.88
C SER A 127 2.80 -4.32 -18.18
N ASN A 128 3.29 -4.86 -19.31
CA ASN A 128 2.61 -4.78 -20.60
C ASN A 128 1.54 -5.87 -20.77
N THR A 129 1.19 -6.58 -19.69
CA THR A 129 0.36 -7.80 -19.77
C THR A 129 -1.14 -7.48 -19.84
N TYR A 130 -1.55 -6.31 -19.38
CA TYR A 130 -2.96 -5.94 -19.22
C TYR A 130 -3.37 -4.77 -20.11
N ARG A 131 -4.69 -4.62 -20.29
CA ARG A 131 -5.29 -3.60 -21.18
C ARG A 131 -5.42 -2.21 -20.55
N GLY A 132 -4.94 -2.02 -19.32
CA GLY A 132 -4.99 -0.73 -18.64
C GLY A 132 -3.89 0.23 -19.11
N THR A 133 -3.99 1.48 -18.69
CA THR A 133 -3.03 2.54 -19.03
C THR A 133 -2.32 3.06 -17.78
N ILE A 134 -1.02 3.26 -17.86
CA ILE A 134 -0.23 3.92 -16.81
C ILE A 134 0.34 5.21 -17.40
N ASP A 135 0.01 6.35 -16.79
CA ASP A 135 0.46 7.67 -17.20
C ASP A 135 1.56 8.15 -16.23
N THR A 136 2.76 8.35 -16.77
CA THR A 136 3.95 8.85 -16.04
C THR A 136 4.40 10.22 -16.54
N SER A 137 3.58 10.94 -17.31
CA SER A 137 3.94 12.22 -17.92
C SER A 137 4.33 13.30 -16.88
N GLU A 138 3.81 13.19 -15.66
CA GLU A 138 4.10 14.08 -14.53
C GLU A 138 5.03 13.46 -13.47
N MET A 139 5.76 12.39 -13.81
CA MET A 139 6.75 11.81 -12.91
C MET A 139 7.96 12.73 -12.78
N THR A 140 8.31 13.11 -11.56
CA THR A 140 9.44 14.02 -11.33
C THR A 140 10.77 13.28 -11.38
N THR A 141 11.79 13.93 -11.95
CA THR A 141 13.17 13.41 -12.01
C THR A 141 13.99 13.73 -10.76
N LYS A 142 13.44 14.57 -9.86
CA LYS A 142 14.09 14.95 -8.61
C LYS A 142 13.55 14.09 -7.47
N PRO A 143 14.41 13.51 -6.62
CA PRO A 143 13.95 12.67 -5.53
C PRO A 143 13.13 13.50 -4.54
N PHE A 144 11.83 13.24 -4.49
CA PHE A 144 10.99 13.60 -3.35
C PHE A 144 11.41 12.71 -2.17
N SER A 145 11.87 13.32 -1.07
CA SER A 145 12.07 12.64 0.20
C SER A 145 10.86 12.93 1.07
N ASN A 146 10.12 11.89 1.42
CA ASN A 146 9.02 12.00 2.36
C ASN A 146 9.61 11.92 3.78
N ASP A 147 9.70 13.05 4.49
CA ASP A 147 10.28 13.16 5.84
C ASP A 147 9.37 12.57 6.95
N LEU A 148 8.68 11.48 6.64
CA LEU A 148 7.82 10.77 7.59
C LEU A 148 8.68 10.14 8.69
N LYS A 149 8.73 10.79 9.86
CA LYS A 149 9.23 10.22 11.10
C LYS A 149 8.07 9.56 11.85
N PHE A 150 8.00 8.24 11.81
CA PHE A 150 6.96 7.49 12.54
C PHE A 150 7.40 7.12 13.95
N ILE A 151 6.47 7.31 14.89
CA ILE A 151 6.62 7.01 16.32
C ILE A 151 5.75 5.79 16.62
N GLY A 152 6.26 4.58 16.38
CA GLY A 152 5.58 3.35 16.79
C GLY A 152 5.68 2.19 15.78
N ILE A 153 5.84 0.98 16.33
CA ILE A 153 5.92 -0.31 15.63
C ILE A 153 4.75 -1.18 16.09
N SER A 154 4.14 -1.96 15.18
CA SER A 154 3.73 -3.38 15.34
C SER A 154 2.44 -3.74 14.57
N PRO A 155 2.26 -4.98 14.04
CA PRO A 155 3.25 -5.95 13.55
C PRO A 155 2.98 -6.39 12.09
N CYS A 156 3.97 -7.04 11.46
CA CYS A 156 3.87 -8.49 11.23
C CYS A 156 5.25 -9.13 11.47
N GLU A 157 5.39 -9.90 12.55
CA GLU A 157 6.40 -10.97 12.64
C GLU A 157 5.62 -12.29 12.58
N GLY A 158 5.33 -12.79 11.37
CA GLY A 158 4.60 -14.04 11.13
C GLY A 158 3.60 -14.01 9.96
N SER A 159 3.17 -15.21 9.51
CA SER A 159 2.14 -15.37 8.48
C SER A 159 0.81 -14.77 8.93
N LEU A 160 0.27 -13.84 8.14
CA LEU A 160 -0.94 -13.14 8.51
C LEU A 160 -2.20 -13.96 8.16
N LEU A 161 -2.95 -14.36 9.18
CA LEU A 161 -4.28 -14.95 8.98
C LEU A 161 -5.30 -13.86 8.66
N ILE A 162 -6.06 -14.08 7.58
CA ILE A 162 -7.11 -13.18 7.08
C ILE A 162 -8.27 -13.17 8.08
N ALA A 163 -8.48 -12.07 8.80
CA ALA A 163 -9.70 -11.87 9.56
C ALA A 163 -10.83 -11.45 8.61
N GLN A 164 -11.64 -12.41 8.17
CA GLN A 164 -12.95 -12.10 7.58
C GLN A 164 -13.84 -11.56 8.71
N ASN A 165 -14.11 -10.26 8.70
CA ASN A 165 -14.83 -9.61 9.77
C ASN A 165 -16.34 -9.90 9.63
N LYS A 166 -16.89 -10.70 10.54
CA LYS A 166 -18.24 -10.46 11.06
C LYS A 166 -18.06 -9.75 12.41
N ASP A 167 -18.17 -8.43 12.35
CA ASP A 167 -18.36 -7.49 13.46
C ASP A 167 -17.27 -7.38 14.55
N SER A 168 -16.77 -6.13 14.74
CA SER A 168 -16.25 -5.54 16.01
C SER A 168 -14.78 -5.10 16.15
N ILE A 169 -13.98 -4.97 15.10
CA ILE A 169 -12.57 -4.52 15.26
C ILE A 169 -12.41 -3.01 15.60
N TYR A 170 -13.41 -2.17 15.32
CA TYR A 170 -13.33 -0.72 15.56
C TYR A 170 -13.28 -0.28 17.03
N LYS A 171 -13.48 -1.17 18.00
CA LYS A 171 -13.42 -0.80 19.43
C LYS A 171 -12.03 -0.92 20.08
N ASN A 172 -11.08 -1.65 19.49
CA ASN A 172 -9.81 -1.95 20.17
C ASN A 172 -8.61 -1.07 19.80
N LEU A 173 -8.65 -0.31 18.69
CA LEU A 173 -7.53 0.57 18.33
C LEU A 173 -7.44 1.83 19.21
N LYS A 174 -8.54 2.24 19.87
CA LYS A 174 -8.55 3.38 20.80
C LYS A 174 -7.97 3.06 22.18
N LEU A 175 -7.74 1.77 22.50
CA LEU A 175 -7.30 1.35 23.83
C LEU A 175 -5.77 1.24 23.97
N LEU A 176 -5.06 1.01 22.86
CA LEU A 176 -3.60 0.83 22.87
C LEU A 176 -2.81 2.14 22.97
N SER A 177 -3.42 3.29 22.63
CA SER A 177 -2.79 4.61 22.83
C SER A 177 -2.91 5.13 24.27
N LEU A 178 -3.65 4.45 25.15
CA LEU A 178 -3.85 4.83 26.55
C LEU A 178 -2.97 4.08 27.55
N ILE A 179 -2.14 3.12 27.11
CA ILE A 179 -1.29 2.32 28.01
C ILE A 179 0.15 2.88 28.13
N PHE A 180 0.54 3.86 27.30
CA PHE A 180 1.91 4.45 27.35
C PHE A 180 2.04 5.79 28.09
N LEU A 181 0.98 6.27 28.76
CA LEU A 181 1.03 7.51 29.55
C LEU A 181 0.64 7.27 31.02
N SER A 182 1.44 6.49 31.74
CA SER A 182 1.53 6.57 33.20
C SER A 182 2.80 5.88 33.73
N ARG A 183 3.96 6.46 33.41
CA ARG A 183 5.06 6.50 34.38
C ARG A 183 5.40 7.95 34.69
N PRO A 184 5.28 8.38 35.95
CA PRO A 184 6.21 9.34 36.50
C PRO A 184 7.31 8.61 37.30
N LEU A 185 8.49 9.19 37.17
CA LEU A 185 9.75 8.90 37.85
C LEU A 185 9.74 9.29 39.34
N GLY A 186 10.70 8.74 40.09
CA GLY A 186 11.23 9.26 41.36
C GLY A 186 10.56 8.63 42.59
N PHE A 187 11.27 8.21 43.64
CA PHE A 187 12.66 8.35 44.09
C PHE A 187 13.10 7.05 44.76
#